data_AF-A0A921Z6V4-F1
#
_entry.id   AF-A0A921Z6V4-F1
#
_cell.length_a   1.000
_cell.length_b   1.000
_cell.length_c   1.000
_cell.angle_alpha   90.00
_cell.angle_beta   90.00
_cell.angle_gamma   90.00
#
_symmetry.space_group_name_H-M   'P 1'
#
loop_
_entity.id
_entity.type
_entity.pdbx_description
1 polymer ?
#
loop_
_entity_poly.entity_id
_entity_poly.type
_entity_poly.pdbx_seq_one_letter_code
_entity_poly.pdbx_strand_id
1 'polypeptide(L)'
;MCTRAVYRQPLHCQDRLRNMIQICQARYCYSIWPLKLLDKTTRRLVWNLCSKLSVQTKGVPGQACRLVEMYLAAHFYMQSLNYTTKEEWDGFRLLLVSRVPLVIASAIQLTAKMSSMGDRVGVSAIKRVLLTKGINYRTEDILSSEFEVLKTLKFRIPMWTSVEAAELFAVELNMPPVMVRGVGIIVDIIEFHRYELEADIIKTTSTYKEALGKSKLRTMHMCAAAVLATARYLRYNGPDIAERLATLSRTPVTYLNCVSNLMLQYIEQDNEPLAIKRRKMIH
;
A
#
# COMPACT_ATOMS: atom_id res chain seq x y z
N MET A 1 38.31 27.90 -13.96
CA MET A 1 37.92 27.82 -12.54
C MET A 1 36.40 27.68 -12.46
N CYS A 2 35.90 26.45 -12.33
CA CYS A 2 34.45 26.17 -12.18
C CYS A 2 34.11 26.07 -10.71
N THR A 3 33.33 27.01 -10.21
CA THR A 3 32.72 26.98 -8.88
C THR A 3 31.69 25.86 -8.81
N ARG A 4 31.99 24.83 -8.00
CA ARG A 4 31.07 23.74 -7.64
C ARG A 4 29.81 24.32 -6.99
N ALA A 5 28.65 24.04 -7.57
CA ALA A 5 27.36 24.26 -6.92
C ALA A 5 27.26 23.30 -5.72
N VAL A 6 27.33 23.86 -4.52
CA VAL A 6 27.02 23.16 -3.27
C VAL A 6 25.51 22.90 -3.27
N TYR A 7 25.11 21.64 -3.46
CA TYR A 7 23.75 21.19 -3.17
C TYR A 7 23.50 21.41 -1.68
N ARG A 8 22.85 22.53 -1.32
CA ARG A 8 22.28 22.73 0.02
C ARG A 8 21.21 21.65 0.22
N GLN A 9 21.46 20.72 1.14
CA GLN A 9 20.45 19.75 1.59
C GLN A 9 19.23 20.50 2.14
N PRO A 10 18.00 20.08 1.83
CA PRO A 10 16.81 20.81 2.18
C PRO A 10 16.38 20.49 3.62
N LEU A 11 16.42 21.50 4.50
CA LEU A 11 15.67 21.53 5.77
C LEU A 11 14.16 21.23 5.58
N HIS A 12 13.66 21.29 4.35
CA HIS A 12 12.28 21.03 3.94
C HIS A 12 11.82 19.56 4.05
N CYS A 13 12.72 18.59 4.14
CA CYS A 13 12.39 17.17 4.06
C CYS A 13 11.95 16.58 5.42
N GLN A 14 12.58 17.01 6.51
CA GLN A 14 12.20 16.60 7.88
C GLN A 14 10.80 17.12 8.27
N ASP A 15 10.45 18.35 7.88
CA ASP A 15 9.12 18.90 8.12
C ASP A 15 8.04 18.14 7.33
N ARG A 16 8.37 17.67 6.12
CA ARG A 16 7.47 16.81 5.34
C ARG A 16 7.25 15.46 6.02
N LEU A 17 8.30 14.81 6.51
CA LEU A 17 8.18 13.54 7.23
C LEU A 17 7.38 13.70 8.54
N ARG A 18 7.64 14.76 9.32
CA ARG A 18 6.86 15.08 10.53
C ARG A 18 5.39 15.32 10.22
N ASN A 19 5.09 16.12 9.19
CA ASN A 19 3.71 16.36 8.74
C ASN A 19 3.04 15.07 8.27
N MET A 20 3.76 14.21 7.54
CA MET A 20 3.24 12.90 7.12
C MET A 20 2.92 12.00 8.32
N ILE A 21 3.82 11.92 9.31
CA ILE A 21 3.60 11.17 10.55
C ILE A 21 2.38 11.71 11.30
N GLN A 22 2.26 13.03 11.44
CA GLN A 22 1.12 13.67 12.10
C GLN A 22 -0.20 13.40 11.36
N ILE A 23 -0.22 13.51 10.03
CA ILE A 23 -1.40 13.19 9.20
C ILE A 23 -1.78 11.71 9.34
N CYS A 24 -0.80 10.81 9.30
CA CYS A 24 -1.00 9.37 9.51
C CYS A 24 -1.47 9.03 10.93
N GLN A 25 -1.09 9.81 11.95
CA GLN A 25 -1.54 9.61 13.33
C GLN A 25 -2.93 10.19 13.57
N ALA A 26 -3.25 11.36 12.98
CA ALA A 26 -4.49 12.08 13.23
C ALA A 26 -5.69 11.57 12.41
N ARG A 27 -5.47 10.90 11.25
CA ARG A 27 -6.55 10.63 10.29
C ARG A 27 -7.06 9.18 10.22
N TYR A 28 -6.51 8.24 10.98
CA TYR A 28 -6.99 6.84 11.03
C TYR A 28 -8.02 6.58 12.15
N CYS A 29 -8.87 7.55 12.47
CA CYS A 29 -10.06 7.36 13.32
C CYS A 29 -11.24 6.74 12.56
N TYR A 30 -11.01 5.68 11.79
CA TYR A 30 -12.07 4.69 11.53
C TYR A 30 -11.95 3.65 12.64
N SER A 31 -12.65 3.91 13.73
CA SER A 31 -12.78 3.01 14.86
C SER A 31 -13.24 1.63 14.40
N ILE A 32 -12.34 0.66 14.49
CA ILE A 32 -12.59 -0.71 14.96
C ILE A 32 -13.64 -1.51 14.13
N TRP A 33 -13.64 -1.42 12.80
CA TRP A 33 -14.08 -2.58 12.02
C TRP A 33 -12.87 -3.43 11.68
N PRO A 34 -12.89 -4.76 11.89
CA PRO A 34 -11.82 -5.62 11.41
C PRO A 34 -11.83 -5.58 9.87
N LEU A 35 -11.06 -4.66 9.29
CA LEU A 35 -10.65 -4.70 7.89
C LEU A 35 -10.05 -6.08 7.63
N LYS A 36 -10.82 -6.96 6.99
CA LYS A 36 -10.29 -8.19 6.42
C LYS A 36 -9.49 -7.74 5.21
N LEU A 37 -8.17 -7.96 5.26
CA LEU A 37 -7.32 -7.68 4.12
C LEU A 37 -7.77 -8.56 2.95
N LEU A 38 -7.61 -8.04 1.74
CA LEU A 38 -7.82 -8.80 0.53
C LEU A 38 -6.89 -10.02 0.54
N ASP A 39 -7.45 -11.16 0.15
CA ASP A 39 -6.68 -12.37 -0.02
C ASP A 39 -5.67 -12.25 -1.18
N LYS A 40 -4.73 -13.19 -1.23
CA LYS A 40 -3.68 -13.23 -2.24
C LYS A 40 -4.23 -13.26 -3.66
N THR A 41 -5.36 -13.93 -3.88
CA THR A 41 -6.02 -14.04 -5.19
C THR A 41 -6.54 -12.69 -5.66
N THR A 42 -7.25 -11.96 -4.80
CA THR A 42 -7.80 -10.64 -5.13
C THR A 42 -6.70 -9.61 -5.27
N ARG A 43 -5.67 -9.63 -4.40
CA ARG A 43 -4.47 -8.79 -4.59
C ARG A 43 -3.82 -9.06 -5.94
N ARG A 44 -3.62 -10.32 -6.33
CA ARG A 44 -3.07 -10.67 -7.64
C ARG A 44 -3.91 -10.11 -8.80
N LEU A 45 -5.24 -10.10 -8.68
CA LEU A 45 -6.12 -9.47 -9.67
C LEU A 45 -5.84 -7.96 -9.80
N VAL A 46 -5.74 -7.23 -8.67
CA VAL A 46 -5.42 -5.80 -8.67
C VAL A 46 -4.08 -5.54 -9.34
N TRP A 47 -3.02 -6.27 -8.97
CA TRP A 47 -1.69 -6.13 -9.57
C TRP A 47 -1.68 -6.43 -11.08
N ASN A 48 -2.41 -7.46 -11.52
CA ASN A 48 -2.54 -7.78 -12.94
C ASN A 48 -3.24 -6.68 -13.72
N LEU A 49 -4.28 -6.07 -13.15
CA LEU A 49 -4.99 -4.95 -13.76
C LEU A 49 -4.07 -3.71 -13.83
N CYS A 50 -3.36 -3.37 -12.76
CA CYS A 50 -2.35 -2.30 -12.77
C CYS A 50 -1.27 -2.53 -13.84
N SER A 51 -0.82 -3.78 -14.02
CA SER A 51 0.15 -4.16 -15.05
C SER A 51 -0.40 -3.92 -16.47
N LYS A 52 -1.65 -4.31 -16.73
CA LYS A 52 -2.32 -4.05 -18.01
C LYS A 52 -2.52 -2.57 -18.31
N LEU A 53 -2.63 -1.75 -17.27
CA LEU A 53 -2.76 -0.29 -17.34
C LEU A 53 -1.42 0.44 -17.28
N SER A 54 -0.29 -0.27 -17.17
CA SER A 54 1.06 0.31 -17.05
C SER A 54 1.21 1.30 -15.87
N VAL A 55 0.58 0.98 -14.74
CA VAL A 55 0.61 1.75 -13.48
C VAL A 55 1.08 0.91 -12.28
N GLN A 56 2.02 0.00 -12.51
CA GLN A 56 2.57 -0.89 -11.49
C GLN A 56 3.65 -0.25 -10.60
N THR A 57 3.90 1.06 -10.72
CA THR A 57 4.99 1.77 -10.04
C THR A 57 4.46 2.71 -8.95
N LYS A 58 5.36 3.27 -8.13
CA LYS A 58 5.04 4.26 -7.08
C LYS A 58 4.00 3.77 -6.04
N GLY A 59 3.89 2.46 -5.81
CA GLY A 59 2.98 1.90 -4.81
C GLY A 59 1.50 1.91 -5.20
N VAL A 60 1.16 2.23 -6.47
CA VAL A 60 -0.22 2.26 -6.96
C VAL A 60 -0.99 0.96 -6.69
N PRO A 61 -0.45 -0.26 -6.95
CA PRO A 61 -1.19 -1.51 -6.70
C PRO A 61 -1.50 -1.75 -5.22
N GLY A 62 -0.50 -1.56 -4.34
CA GLY A 62 -0.69 -1.72 -2.90
C GLY A 62 -1.72 -0.73 -2.35
N GLN A 63 -1.64 0.53 -2.77
CA GLN A 63 -2.59 1.56 -2.37
C GLN A 63 -4.00 1.27 -2.91
N ALA A 64 -4.13 0.74 -4.14
CA ALA A 64 -5.42 0.38 -4.71
C ALA A 64 -6.09 -0.73 -3.89
N CYS A 65 -5.34 -1.76 -3.49
CA CYS A 65 -5.87 -2.80 -2.59
C CYS A 65 -6.39 -2.22 -1.28
N ARG A 66 -5.65 -1.29 -0.66
CA ARG A 66 -6.10 -0.64 0.58
C ARG A 66 -7.35 0.19 0.39
N LEU A 67 -7.49 0.89 -0.74
CA LEU A 67 -8.72 1.61 -1.06
C LEU A 67 -9.91 0.67 -1.21
N VAL A 68 -9.72 -0.49 -1.85
CA VAL A 68 -10.76 -1.52 -1.95
C VAL A 68 -11.14 -2.04 -0.55
N GLU A 69 -10.16 -2.35 0.29
CA GLU A 69 -10.40 -2.81 1.68
C GLU A 69 -11.18 -1.77 2.49
N MET A 70 -10.77 -0.50 2.42
CA MET A 70 -11.46 0.61 3.10
C MET A 70 -12.88 0.80 2.58
N TYR A 71 -13.08 0.74 1.26
CA TYR A 71 -14.39 0.84 0.64
C TYR A 71 -15.31 -0.29 1.13
N LEU A 72 -14.84 -1.54 1.06
CA LEU A 72 -15.61 -2.70 1.49
C LEU A 72 -15.96 -2.59 2.97
N ALA A 73 -15.00 -2.26 3.84
CA ALA A 73 -15.27 -2.11 5.27
C ALA A 73 -16.29 -1.01 5.57
N ALA A 74 -16.18 0.15 4.91
CA ALA A 74 -17.15 1.23 5.06
C ALA A 74 -18.55 0.79 4.59
N HIS A 75 -18.63 0.08 3.46
CA HIS A 75 -19.89 -0.41 2.93
C HIS A 75 -20.52 -1.49 3.81
N PHE A 76 -19.74 -2.44 4.33
CA PHE A 76 -20.20 -3.44 5.29
C PHE A 76 -20.71 -2.79 6.58
N TYR A 77 -19.99 -1.80 7.10
CA TYR A 77 -20.40 -1.07 8.30
C TYR A 77 -21.75 -0.36 8.08
N MET A 78 -21.87 0.43 7.00
CA MET A 78 -23.12 1.14 6.70
C MET A 78 -24.31 0.19 6.54
N GLN A 79 -24.12 -0.95 5.85
CA GLN A 79 -25.19 -1.91 5.64
C GLN A 79 -25.51 -2.76 6.89
N SER A 80 -24.52 -3.01 7.76
CA SER A 80 -24.74 -3.74 9.01
C SER A 80 -25.69 -3.02 9.98
N LEU A 81 -25.88 -1.71 9.80
CA LEU A 81 -26.84 -0.92 10.56
C LEU A 81 -28.27 -1.04 10.02
N ASN A 82 -28.43 -1.47 8.76
CA ASN A 82 -29.71 -1.49 8.06
C ASN A 82 -30.25 -2.91 7.83
N TYR A 83 -29.38 -3.91 7.65
CA TYR A 83 -29.80 -5.29 7.33
C TYR A 83 -29.86 -6.15 8.58
N THR A 84 -31.03 -6.75 8.78
CA THR A 84 -31.34 -7.55 9.97
C THR A 84 -31.55 -9.02 9.64
N THR A 85 -31.89 -9.34 8.39
CA THR A 85 -32.21 -10.70 7.93
C THR A 85 -31.09 -11.30 7.08
N LYS A 86 -31.04 -12.64 7.01
CA LYS A 86 -30.04 -13.36 6.22
C LYS A 86 -30.22 -13.12 4.72
N GLU A 87 -31.46 -13.02 4.27
CA GLU A 87 -31.85 -12.82 2.88
C GLU A 87 -31.37 -11.45 2.37
N GLU A 88 -31.51 -10.40 3.19
CA GLU A 88 -30.94 -9.07 2.89
C GLU A 88 -29.42 -9.13 2.76
N TRP A 89 -28.76 -9.86 3.67
CA TRP A 89 -27.31 -10.05 3.63
C TRP A 89 -26.83 -10.81 2.39
N ASP A 90 -27.55 -11.85 1.97
CA ASP A 90 -27.20 -12.63 0.79
C ASP A 90 -27.46 -11.83 -0.50
N GLY A 91 -28.56 -11.07 -0.57
CA GLY A 91 -28.82 -10.13 -1.66
C GLY A 91 -27.73 -9.06 -1.77
N PHE A 92 -27.31 -8.50 -0.63
CA PHE A 92 -26.21 -7.54 -0.58
C PHE A 92 -24.88 -8.14 -1.05
N ARG A 93 -24.55 -9.36 -0.64
CA ARG A 93 -23.31 -10.04 -1.07
C ARG A 93 -23.28 -10.26 -2.57
N LEU A 94 -24.39 -10.71 -3.17
CA LEU A 94 -24.50 -10.89 -4.61
C LEU A 94 -24.31 -9.57 -5.36
N LEU A 95 -24.98 -8.50 -4.90
CA LEU A 95 -24.81 -7.17 -5.47
C LEU A 95 -23.35 -6.71 -5.36
N LEU A 96 -22.72 -6.88 -4.20
CA LEU A 96 -21.35 -6.47 -3.96
C LEU A 96 -20.37 -7.21 -4.88
N VAL A 97 -20.50 -8.54 -4.98
CA VAL A 97 -19.65 -9.38 -5.86
C VAL A 97 -19.72 -8.91 -7.31
N SER A 98 -20.91 -8.59 -7.81
CA SER A 98 -21.07 -8.07 -9.18
C SER A 98 -20.43 -6.70 -9.42
N ARG A 99 -20.19 -5.92 -8.35
CA ARG A 99 -19.57 -4.59 -8.41
C ARG A 99 -18.06 -4.60 -8.11
N VAL A 100 -17.52 -5.67 -7.53
CA VAL A 100 -16.09 -5.77 -7.17
C VAL A 100 -15.14 -5.39 -8.32
N PRO A 101 -15.35 -5.82 -9.59
CA PRO A 101 -14.47 -5.42 -10.69
C PRO A 101 -14.44 -3.90 -10.92
N LEU A 102 -15.59 -3.22 -10.82
CA LEU A 102 -15.67 -1.76 -10.93
C LEU A 102 -15.00 -1.09 -9.74
N VAL A 103 -15.25 -1.57 -8.52
CA VAL A 103 -14.62 -1.01 -7.30
C VAL A 103 -13.09 -1.10 -7.40
N ILE A 104 -12.55 -2.23 -7.88
CA ILE A 104 -11.12 -2.39 -8.11
C ILE A 104 -10.62 -1.40 -9.17
N ALA A 105 -11.29 -1.29 -10.31
CA ALA A 105 -10.88 -0.39 -11.38
C ALA A 105 -10.90 1.08 -10.93
N SER A 106 -11.94 1.49 -10.20
CA SER A 106 -12.09 2.79 -9.58
C SER A 106 -10.99 3.08 -8.56
N ALA A 107 -10.66 2.11 -7.70
CA ALA A 107 -9.54 2.24 -6.77
C ALA A 107 -8.21 2.46 -7.50
N ILE A 108 -7.95 1.73 -8.59
CA ILE A 108 -6.73 1.91 -9.41
C ILE A 108 -6.69 3.28 -10.09
N GLN A 109 -7.82 3.74 -10.63
CA GLN A 109 -7.92 5.09 -11.22
C GLN A 109 -7.57 6.17 -10.20
N LEU A 110 -8.18 6.10 -9.02
CA LEU A 110 -7.94 7.06 -7.94
C LEU A 110 -6.48 7.06 -7.49
N THR A 111 -5.87 5.89 -7.27
CA THR A 111 -4.47 5.81 -6.84
C THR A 111 -3.48 6.22 -7.90
N ALA A 112 -3.74 5.91 -9.17
CA ALA A 112 -2.93 6.37 -10.27
C ALA A 112 -2.98 7.90 -10.40
N LYS A 113 -4.17 8.52 -10.29
CA LYS A 113 -4.32 9.98 -10.31
C LYS A 113 -3.51 10.65 -9.19
N MET A 114 -3.57 10.11 -7.97
CA MET A 114 -2.81 10.63 -6.83
C MET A 114 -1.29 10.49 -7.01
N SER A 115 -0.84 9.41 -7.66
CA SER A 115 0.59 9.14 -7.88
C SER A 115 1.17 9.88 -9.11
N SER A 116 0.44 10.88 -9.62
CA SER A 116 0.76 11.60 -10.86
C SER A 116 0.90 10.68 -12.09
N MET A 117 0.08 9.63 -12.15
CA MET A 117 -0.02 8.69 -13.28
C MET A 117 -1.41 8.73 -13.93
N GLY A 118 -2.19 9.79 -13.67
CA GLY A 118 -3.60 9.92 -14.09
C GLY A 118 -3.81 9.80 -15.60
N ASP A 119 -2.90 10.36 -16.40
CA ASP A 119 -2.99 10.35 -17.87
C ASP A 119 -3.01 8.93 -18.47
N ARG A 120 -2.48 7.95 -17.73
CA ARG A 120 -2.43 6.54 -18.17
C ARG A 120 -3.71 5.77 -17.87
N VAL A 121 -4.55 6.26 -16.95
CA VAL A 121 -5.70 5.51 -16.42
C VAL A 121 -7.02 6.25 -16.65
N GLY A 122 -7.24 6.68 -17.89
CA GLY A 122 -8.53 7.20 -18.33
C GLY A 122 -9.63 6.12 -18.35
N VAL A 123 -10.89 6.56 -18.38
CA VAL A 123 -12.06 5.67 -18.45
C VAL A 123 -11.99 4.74 -19.66
N SER A 124 -11.56 5.24 -20.81
CA SER A 124 -11.39 4.45 -22.03
C SER A 124 -10.36 3.31 -21.89
N ALA A 125 -9.30 3.52 -21.10
CA ALA A 125 -8.30 2.50 -20.84
C ALA A 125 -8.86 1.41 -19.92
N ILE A 126 -9.53 1.80 -18.83
CA ILE A 126 -10.24 0.88 -17.94
C ILE A 126 -11.26 0.05 -18.71
N LYS A 127 -12.15 0.69 -19.47
CA LYS A 127 -13.19 0.03 -20.26
C LYS A 127 -12.59 -1.02 -21.18
N ARG A 128 -11.50 -0.69 -21.89
CA ARG A 128 -10.80 -1.62 -22.77
C ARG A 128 -10.28 -2.83 -22.01
N VAL A 129 -9.62 -2.63 -20.86
CA VAL A 129 -9.07 -3.75 -20.08
C VAL A 129 -10.18 -4.63 -19.50
N LEU A 130 -11.28 -4.04 -18.99
CA LEU A 130 -12.43 -4.80 -18.51
C LEU A 130 -13.10 -5.60 -19.63
N LEU A 131 -13.20 -5.03 -20.84
CA LEU A 131 -13.72 -5.73 -22.01
C LEU A 131 -12.87 -6.95 -22.39
N THR A 132 -11.54 -6.88 -22.27
CA THR A 132 -10.67 -8.06 -22.48
C THR A 132 -10.89 -9.18 -21.46
N LYS A 133 -11.63 -8.92 -20.38
CA LYS A 133 -12.05 -9.88 -19.36
C LYS A 133 -13.51 -10.32 -19.53
N GLY A 134 -14.17 -9.93 -20.63
CA GLY A 134 -15.57 -10.23 -20.89
C GLY A 134 -16.55 -9.39 -20.08
N ILE A 135 -16.07 -8.30 -19.44
CA ILE A 135 -16.90 -7.44 -18.60
C ILE A 135 -17.21 -6.14 -19.35
N ASN A 136 -18.47 -5.95 -19.71
CA ASN A 136 -18.91 -4.81 -20.51
C ASN A 136 -19.64 -3.78 -19.65
N TYR A 137 -18.91 -2.75 -19.21
CA TYR A 137 -19.49 -1.60 -18.52
C TYR A 137 -19.56 -0.37 -19.44
N ARG A 138 -20.55 0.48 -19.20
CA ARG A 138 -20.66 1.78 -19.85
C ARG A 138 -19.68 2.77 -19.21
N THR A 139 -19.44 3.87 -19.91
CA THR A 139 -18.52 4.92 -19.44
C THR A 139 -19.06 5.55 -18.14
N GLU A 140 -20.38 5.71 -18.09
CA GLU A 140 -21.13 6.28 -16.98
C GLU A 140 -21.03 5.38 -15.73
N ASP A 141 -21.05 4.06 -15.90
CA ASP A 141 -20.90 3.10 -14.80
C ASP A 141 -19.53 3.24 -14.12
N ILE A 142 -18.47 3.40 -14.93
CA ILE A 142 -17.09 3.55 -14.44
C ILE A 142 -16.94 4.88 -13.69
N LEU A 143 -17.41 5.98 -14.28
CA LEU A 143 -17.35 7.30 -13.66
C LEU A 143 -18.17 7.37 -12.37
N SER A 144 -19.38 6.79 -12.38
CA SER A 144 -20.25 6.71 -11.22
C SER A 144 -19.60 5.88 -10.11
N SER A 145 -18.98 4.75 -10.45
CA SER A 145 -18.27 3.92 -9.47
C SER A 145 -17.06 4.64 -8.86
N GLU A 146 -16.29 5.38 -9.66
CA GLU A 146 -15.17 6.18 -9.16
C GLU A 146 -15.65 7.20 -8.11
N PHE A 147 -16.72 7.93 -8.43
CA PHE A 147 -17.32 8.89 -7.51
C PHE A 147 -17.93 8.23 -6.27
N GLU A 148 -18.59 7.08 -6.43
CA GLU A 148 -19.17 6.29 -5.33
C GLU A 148 -18.09 5.84 -4.32
N VAL A 149 -16.94 5.38 -4.81
CA VAL A 149 -15.79 5.01 -3.95
C VAL A 149 -15.30 6.23 -3.16
N LEU A 150 -15.09 7.37 -3.82
CA LEU A 150 -14.71 8.63 -3.16
C LEU A 150 -15.71 9.06 -2.09
N LYS A 151 -16.99 9.06 -2.44
CA LYS A 151 -18.09 9.48 -1.55
C LYS A 151 -18.20 8.55 -0.34
N THR A 152 -18.12 7.23 -0.56
CA THR A 152 -18.16 6.21 0.50
C THR A 152 -17.03 6.41 1.51
N LEU A 153 -15.85 6.80 1.02
CA LEU A 153 -14.70 7.13 1.87
C LEU A 153 -14.74 8.56 2.41
N LYS A 154 -15.85 9.29 2.27
CA LYS A 154 -16.03 10.69 2.71
C LYS A 154 -14.93 11.61 2.15
N PHE A 155 -14.46 11.32 0.93
CA PHE A 155 -13.35 12.01 0.27
C PHE A 155 -12.03 11.98 1.08
N ARG A 156 -11.88 11.00 1.98
CA ARG A 156 -10.67 10.78 2.79
C ARG A 156 -9.85 9.64 2.19
N ILE A 157 -8.99 10.00 1.25
CA ILE A 157 -8.02 9.06 0.66
C ILE A 157 -6.61 9.40 1.18
N PRO A 158 -5.78 8.40 1.51
CA PRO A 158 -4.39 8.67 1.89
C PRO A 158 -3.63 9.34 0.74
N MET A 159 -2.98 10.47 1.03
CA MET A 159 -2.24 11.25 0.03
C MET A 159 -0.91 10.61 -0.38
N TRP A 160 -0.37 9.71 0.44
CA TRP A 160 0.93 9.09 0.25
C TRP A 160 0.77 7.59 0.09
N THR A 161 1.48 7.01 -0.88
CA THR A 161 1.60 5.56 -0.98
C THR A 161 2.65 5.04 0.01
N SER A 162 2.59 3.75 0.34
CA SER A 162 3.60 3.11 1.18
C SER A 162 5.00 3.19 0.56
N VAL A 163 5.10 3.17 -0.78
CA VAL A 163 6.36 3.31 -1.50
C VAL A 163 6.94 4.70 -1.27
N GLU A 164 6.16 5.76 -1.48
CA GLU A 164 6.61 7.14 -1.27
C GLU A 164 7.04 7.39 0.18
N ALA A 165 6.29 6.85 1.15
CA ALA A 165 6.63 6.95 2.56
C ALA A 165 7.96 6.26 2.91
N ALA A 166 8.22 5.08 2.32
CA ALA A 166 9.47 4.34 2.55
C ALA A 166 10.67 4.96 1.83
N GLU A 167 10.48 5.43 0.60
CA GLU A 167 11.50 6.18 -0.14
C GLU A 167 11.90 7.45 0.61
N LEU A 168 10.94 8.15 1.22
CA LEU A 168 11.22 9.31 2.08
C LEU A 168 12.09 8.94 3.29
N PHE A 169 11.81 7.82 3.97
CA PHE A 169 12.68 7.34 5.04
C PHE A 169 14.10 7.03 4.56
N ALA A 170 14.24 6.39 3.39
CA ALA A 170 15.53 6.07 2.81
C ALA A 170 16.34 7.33 2.46
N VAL A 171 15.66 8.36 1.93
CA VAL A 171 16.26 9.68 1.63
C VAL A 171 16.72 10.37 2.92
N GLU A 172 15.91 10.40 3.98
CA GLU A 172 16.27 10.98 5.29
C GLU A 172 17.48 10.27 5.94
N LEU A 173 17.67 9.00 5.62
CA LEU A 173 18.82 8.23 6.08
C LEU A 173 20.07 8.44 5.21
N ASN A 174 19.99 9.27 4.16
CA ASN A 174 21.03 9.51 3.16
C ASN A 174 21.44 8.24 2.38
N MET A 175 20.48 7.33 2.14
CA MET A 175 20.77 6.14 1.32
C MET A 175 20.99 6.54 -0.15
N PRO A 176 21.87 5.84 -0.88
CA PRO A 176 22.15 6.16 -2.28
C PRO A 176 20.92 5.89 -3.17
N PRO A 177 20.77 6.59 -4.31
CA PRO A 177 19.59 6.47 -5.17
C PRO A 177 19.24 5.04 -5.62
N VAL A 178 20.25 4.18 -5.77
CA VAL A 178 20.03 2.76 -6.09
C VAL A 178 19.29 2.01 -4.98
N MET A 179 19.62 2.31 -3.72
CA MET A 179 18.94 1.73 -2.55
C MET A 179 17.51 2.26 -2.44
N VAL A 180 17.30 3.56 -2.67
CA VAL A 180 15.95 4.17 -2.66
C VAL A 180 15.04 3.47 -3.67
N ARG A 181 15.52 3.20 -4.89
CA ARG A 181 14.76 2.40 -5.87
C ARG A 181 14.48 0.97 -5.40
N GLY A 182 15.48 0.33 -4.77
CA GLY A 182 15.33 -0.98 -4.15
C GLY A 182 14.23 -1.01 -3.08
N VAL A 183 14.11 0.05 -2.27
CA VAL A 183 13.06 0.19 -1.26
C VAL A 183 11.68 0.17 -1.91
N GLY A 184 11.47 0.90 -3.02
CA GLY A 184 10.19 0.89 -3.71
C GLY A 184 9.79 -0.50 -4.22
N ILE A 185 10.75 -1.29 -4.71
CA ILE A 185 10.51 -2.68 -5.15
C ILE A 185 10.15 -3.56 -3.95
N ILE A 186 10.92 -3.48 -2.87
CA ILE A 186 10.68 -4.28 -1.66
C ILE A 186 9.33 -3.93 -1.03
N VAL A 187 8.96 -2.66 -0.97
CA VAL A 187 7.64 -2.27 -0.45
C VAL A 187 6.51 -2.83 -1.31
N ASP A 188 6.63 -2.84 -2.64
CA ASP A 188 5.60 -3.43 -3.50
C ASP A 188 5.46 -4.95 -3.29
N ILE A 189 6.57 -5.67 -3.05
CA ILE A 189 6.56 -7.10 -2.69
C ILE A 189 5.82 -7.29 -1.36
N ILE A 190 6.18 -6.49 -0.36
CA ILE A 190 5.60 -6.63 0.97
C ILE A 190 4.14 -6.20 1.00
N GLU A 191 3.75 -5.16 0.26
CA GLU A 191 2.34 -4.84 0.08
C GLU A 191 1.60 -5.98 -0.61
N PHE A 192 2.19 -6.70 -1.57
CA PHE A 192 1.53 -7.88 -2.13
C PHE A 192 1.30 -8.97 -1.08
N HIS A 193 2.26 -9.20 -0.18
CA HIS A 193 2.23 -10.19 0.91
C HIS A 193 1.74 -9.65 2.27
N ARG A 194 1.06 -8.50 2.28
CA ARG A 194 0.75 -7.79 3.54
C ARG A 194 -0.05 -8.65 4.53
N TYR A 195 -1.01 -9.42 4.02
CA TYR A 195 -1.88 -10.23 4.87
C TYR A 195 -1.11 -11.35 5.57
N GLU A 196 -0.27 -12.06 4.82
CA GLU A 196 0.58 -13.13 5.35
C GLU A 196 1.62 -12.57 6.32
N LEU A 197 2.24 -11.43 5.98
CA LEU A 197 3.18 -10.75 6.88
C LEU A 197 2.51 -10.34 8.20
N GLU A 198 1.29 -9.78 8.16
CA GLU A 198 0.54 -9.43 9.37
C GLU A 198 0.22 -10.66 10.23
N ALA A 199 -0.15 -11.78 9.61
CA ALA A 199 -0.40 -13.03 10.31
C ALA A 199 0.87 -13.58 10.99
N ASP A 200 2.01 -13.54 10.29
CA ASP A 200 3.29 -13.99 10.83
C ASP A 200 3.78 -13.10 11.98
N ILE A 201 3.65 -11.78 11.86
CA ILE A 201 3.98 -10.85 12.96
C ILE A 201 3.13 -11.18 14.18
N ILE A 202 1.83 -11.41 14.03
CA ILE A 202 0.95 -11.78 15.14
C ILE A 202 1.41 -13.10 15.75
N LYS A 203 1.74 -14.11 14.93
CA LYS A 203 2.24 -15.41 15.41
C LYS A 203 3.53 -15.25 16.21
N THR A 204 4.51 -14.50 15.68
CA THR A 204 5.81 -14.25 16.33
C THR A 204 5.70 -13.39 17.59
N THR A 205 4.74 -12.45 17.64
CA THR A 205 4.56 -11.55 18.81
C THR A 205 3.53 -12.05 19.83
N SER A 206 2.71 -13.06 19.49
CA SER A 206 1.68 -13.62 20.39
C SER A 206 2.22 -14.33 21.62
N THR A 207 3.52 -14.59 21.71
CA THR A 207 4.20 -15.00 22.95
C THR A 207 4.29 -13.84 23.95
N TYR A 208 4.17 -12.58 23.50
CA TYR A 208 4.21 -11.33 24.28
C TYR A 208 2.83 -10.66 24.40
N LYS A 209 1.80 -11.46 24.74
CA LYS A 209 0.37 -11.10 24.69
C LYS A 209 -0.07 -9.87 25.50
N GLU A 210 0.74 -9.38 26.44
CA GLU A 210 0.29 -8.35 27.40
C GLU A 210 0.65 -6.91 27.04
N ALA A 211 1.60 -6.66 26.13
CA ALA A 211 2.11 -5.30 25.87
C ALA A 211 1.66 -4.67 24.53
N LEU A 212 1.35 -5.47 23.51
CA LEU A 212 0.90 -4.99 22.19
C LEU A 212 -0.53 -5.48 21.89
N GLY A 213 -1.52 -4.91 22.57
CA GLY A 213 -2.93 -5.27 22.35
C GLY A 213 -3.28 -5.27 20.85
N LYS A 214 -3.81 -6.39 20.32
CA LYS A 214 -4.30 -6.61 18.93
C LYS A 214 -3.70 -5.66 17.87
N SER A 215 -2.38 -5.46 17.84
CA SER A 215 -1.82 -4.36 17.07
C SER A 215 -1.66 -4.75 15.61
N LYS A 216 -2.50 -4.21 14.73
CA LYS A 216 -2.32 -4.32 13.27
C LYS A 216 -0.99 -3.69 12.85
N LEU A 217 -0.34 -4.24 11.83
CA LEU A 217 0.89 -3.67 11.27
C LEU A 217 0.59 -2.28 10.69
N ARG A 218 1.07 -1.25 11.39
CA ARG A 218 0.95 0.14 10.90
C ARG A 218 1.81 0.31 9.65
N THR A 219 1.27 0.99 8.64
CA THR A 219 1.97 1.29 7.39
C THR A 219 3.32 1.93 7.61
N MET A 220 3.41 2.90 8.52
CA MET A 220 4.66 3.59 8.84
C MET A 220 5.74 2.62 9.35
N HIS A 221 5.37 1.67 10.21
CA HIS A 221 6.32 0.68 10.74
C HIS A 221 6.73 -0.32 9.65
N MET A 222 5.79 -0.72 8.79
CA MET A 222 6.08 -1.56 7.62
C MET A 222 7.05 -0.86 6.66
N CYS A 223 6.83 0.42 6.35
CA CYS A 223 7.69 1.21 5.47
C CYS A 223 9.10 1.33 6.05
N ALA A 224 9.21 1.63 7.34
CA ALA A 224 10.49 1.67 8.03
C ALA A 224 11.20 0.30 7.96
N ALA A 225 10.53 -0.77 8.37
CA ALA A 225 11.11 -2.12 8.30
C ALA A 225 11.49 -2.54 6.88
N ALA A 226 10.78 -2.09 5.85
CA ALA A 226 11.12 -2.33 4.45
C ALA A 226 12.42 -1.64 4.04
N VAL A 227 12.70 -0.43 4.54
CA VAL A 227 14.00 0.25 4.35
C VAL A 227 15.12 -0.57 4.98
N LEU A 228 14.91 -1.08 6.19
CA LEU A 228 15.89 -1.93 6.88
C LEU A 228 16.11 -3.27 6.16
N ALA A 229 15.04 -3.92 5.69
CA ALA A 229 15.11 -5.14 4.87
C ALA A 229 15.87 -4.87 3.56
N THR A 230 15.64 -3.73 2.93
CA THR A 230 16.35 -3.33 1.71
C THR A 230 17.85 -3.15 1.96
N ALA A 231 18.22 -2.46 3.03
CA ALA A 231 19.61 -2.27 3.40
C ALA A 231 20.33 -3.61 3.61
N ARG A 232 19.67 -4.59 4.23
CA ARG A 232 20.21 -5.95 4.39
C ARG A 232 20.31 -6.70 3.07
N TYR A 233 19.22 -6.74 2.32
CA TYR A 233 19.11 -7.49 1.06
C TYR A 233 20.14 -7.02 0.03
N LEU A 234 20.31 -5.70 -0.11
CA LEU A 234 21.25 -5.09 -1.05
C LEU A 234 22.65 -4.85 -0.46
N ARG A 235 22.93 -5.35 0.75
CA ARG A 235 24.23 -5.22 1.44
C ARG A 235 24.72 -3.78 1.51
N TYR A 236 23.92 -2.91 2.11
CA TYR A 236 24.26 -1.51 2.29
C TYR A 236 25.53 -1.35 3.14
N ASN A 237 26.55 -0.70 2.56
CA ASN A 237 27.87 -0.49 3.18
C ASN A 237 27.99 0.82 3.98
N GLY A 238 26.87 1.50 4.27
CA GLY A 238 26.89 2.74 5.05
C GLY A 238 26.74 2.53 6.56
N PRO A 239 26.53 3.61 7.33
CA PRO A 239 26.29 3.53 8.76
C PRO A 239 25.07 2.68 9.10
N ASP A 240 25.04 2.10 10.30
CA ASP A 240 23.85 1.42 10.80
C ASP A 240 22.67 2.39 10.85
N ILE A 241 21.58 2.02 10.18
CA ILE A 241 20.38 2.82 10.03
C ILE A 241 19.31 2.45 11.06
N ALA A 242 19.44 1.35 11.79
CA ALA A 242 18.37 0.78 12.62
C ALA A 242 17.89 1.76 13.71
N GLU A 243 18.82 2.34 14.48
CA GLU A 243 18.52 3.31 15.55
C GLU A 243 17.90 4.60 15.02
N ARG A 244 18.45 5.12 13.92
CA ARG A 244 17.93 6.34 13.28
C ARG A 244 16.52 6.12 12.74
N LEU A 245 16.30 4.97 12.10
CA LEU A 245 15.00 4.58 11.56
C LEU A 245 13.97 4.41 12.68
N ALA A 246 14.33 3.75 13.79
CA ALA A 246 13.50 3.61 14.98
C ALA A 246 13.08 4.96 15.57
N THR A 247 14.02 5.91 15.63
CA THR A 247 13.76 7.30 16.05
C THR A 247 12.77 7.99 15.11
N LEU A 248 13.00 7.90 13.80
CA LEU A 248 12.15 8.53 12.79
C LEU A 248 10.73 7.94 12.75
N SER A 249 10.60 6.62 12.89
CA SER A 249 9.30 5.93 12.85
C SER A 249 8.60 5.88 14.20
N ARG A 250 9.27 6.29 15.29
CA ARG A 250 8.83 6.14 16.68
C ARG A 250 8.46 4.69 17.00
N THR A 251 9.36 3.78 16.66
CA THR A 251 9.14 2.33 16.80
C THR A 251 10.39 1.68 17.39
N PRO A 252 10.28 0.72 18.32
CA PRO A 252 11.45 0.04 18.87
C PRO A 252 12.28 -0.65 17.77
N VAL A 253 13.60 -0.55 17.88
CA VAL A 253 14.56 -1.20 16.98
C VAL A 253 14.32 -2.71 16.89
N THR A 254 14.02 -3.36 18.03
CA THR A 254 13.71 -4.79 18.10
C THR A 254 12.49 -5.17 17.26
N TYR A 255 11.44 -4.35 17.25
CA TYR A 255 10.27 -4.56 16.41
C TYR A 255 10.59 -4.38 14.93
N LEU A 256 11.34 -3.33 14.56
CA LEU A 256 11.78 -3.13 13.17
C LEU A 256 12.66 -4.28 12.68
N ASN A 257 13.56 -4.79 13.53
CA ASN A 257 14.38 -5.97 13.25
C ASN A 257 13.52 -7.21 13.02
N CYS A 258 12.52 -7.46 13.86
CA CYS A 258 11.60 -8.58 13.71
C CYS A 258 10.85 -8.50 12.37
N VAL A 259 10.20 -7.37 12.08
CA VAL A 259 9.41 -7.20 10.85
C VAL A 259 10.30 -7.27 9.61
N SER A 260 11.48 -6.64 9.62
CA SER A 260 12.42 -6.70 8.48
C SER A 260 12.95 -8.11 8.22
N ASN A 261 13.21 -8.90 9.27
CA ASN A 261 13.62 -10.30 9.11
C ASN A 261 12.51 -11.16 8.49
N LEU A 262 11.26 -10.94 8.88
CA LEU A 262 10.11 -11.59 8.23
C LEU A 262 9.98 -11.16 6.77
N MET A 263 10.14 -9.87 6.47
CA MET A 263 10.09 -9.35 5.09
C MET A 263 11.12 -10.00 4.16
N LEU A 264 12.34 -10.26 4.65
CA LEU A 264 13.38 -10.95 3.86
C LEU A 264 12.92 -12.32 3.36
N GLN A 265 12.17 -13.07 4.17
CA GLN A 265 11.60 -14.37 3.77
C GLN A 265 10.61 -14.26 2.61
N TYR A 266 9.94 -13.12 2.44
CA TYR A 266 9.02 -12.88 1.32
C TYR A 266 9.75 -12.40 0.07
N ILE A 267 10.82 -11.61 0.22
CA ILE A 267 11.63 -11.11 -0.89
C ILE A 267 12.30 -12.26 -1.65
N GLU A 268 12.67 -13.32 -0.94
CA GLU A 268 13.31 -14.52 -1.49
C GLU A 268 12.31 -15.50 -2.15
N GLN A 269 11.00 -15.32 -1.99
CA GLN A 269 9.98 -16.19 -2.60
C GLN A 269 9.72 -15.86 -4.07
N ASP A 270 9.66 -16.86 -4.94
CA ASP A 270 9.37 -16.67 -6.38
C ASP A 270 7.87 -16.67 -6.74
N ASN A 271 7.00 -16.21 -5.83
CA ASN A 271 5.54 -16.29 -5.99
C ASN A 271 4.85 -14.96 -6.31
N GLU A 272 5.65 -13.97 -6.72
CA GLU A 272 5.21 -12.60 -6.95
C GLU A 272 4.55 -12.40 -8.33
N PRO A 273 3.69 -11.36 -8.49
CA PRO A 273 3.21 -10.91 -9.79
C PRO A 273 4.36 -10.64 -10.77
N LEU A 274 4.19 -11.03 -12.05
CA LEU A 274 5.19 -10.84 -13.12
C LEU A 274 5.69 -9.39 -13.22
N ALA A 275 4.84 -8.41 -12.92
CA ALA A 275 5.19 -6.99 -12.93
C ALA A 275 6.25 -6.61 -11.88
N ILE A 276 6.29 -7.32 -10.74
CA ILE A 276 7.32 -7.15 -9.72
C ILE A 276 8.58 -7.91 -10.16
N LYS A 277 8.45 -9.16 -10.60
CA LYS A 277 9.57 -9.97 -11.11
C LYS A 277 10.37 -9.25 -12.20
N ARG A 278 9.69 -8.62 -13.17
CA ARG A 278 10.34 -7.83 -14.23
C ARG A 278 11.16 -6.66 -13.71
N ARG A 279 10.74 -6.03 -12.61
CA ARG A 279 11.48 -4.92 -12.01
C ARG A 279 12.70 -5.39 -11.23
N LYS A 280 12.62 -6.57 -10.58
CA LYS A 280 13.78 -7.19 -9.94
C LYS A 280 14.92 -7.45 -10.93
N MET A 281 14.62 -7.96 -12.13
CA MET A 281 15.64 -8.33 -13.13
C MET A 281 16.44 -7.16 -13.73
N ILE A 282 15.97 -5.91 -13.57
CA ILE A 282 16.62 -4.72 -14.15
C ILE A 282 17.68 -4.15 -13.19
N HIS A 283 17.77 -4.70 -11.97
CA HIS A 283 18.66 -4.25 -10.89
C HIS A 283 19.54 -5.39 -10.40
#